data_AF-A0A3B9KG70-F1
#
_entry.id   AF-A0A3B9KG70-F1
#
_cell.length_a   1.000
_cell.length_b   1.000
_cell.length_c   1.000
_cell.angle_alpha   90.00
_cell.angle_beta   90.00
_cell.angle_gamma   90.00
#
_symmetry.space_group_name_H-M   'P 1'
#
loop_
_entity.id
_entity.type
_entity.pdbx_description
1 polymer ?
#
loop_
_entity_poly.entity_id
_entity_poly.type
_entity_poly.pdbx_seq_one_letter_code
_entity_poly.pdbx_strand_id
1 'polypeptide(L)'
;ARRARQSLRAFARYQPPAGFYPLREAIAAQIGITRGVRCVPEQIIITAGSQGAFDLAARTLLNAGEAVWMENPCYFGARGALLAAGARLVPVPVDEQGLVVETGRKRCPEARLVSTTPSHQFPT
;
A
#
# COMPACT_ATOMS: atom_id res chain seq x y z
N ALA A 1 4.09 -17.08 -28.02
CA ALA A 1 3.12 -18.20 -28.04
C ALA A 1 3.37 -19.28 -26.95
N ARG A 2 4.60 -19.81 -26.78
CA ARG A 2 4.89 -20.90 -25.82
C ARG A 2 4.74 -20.52 -24.34
N ARG A 3 5.23 -19.33 -23.93
CA ARG A 3 5.07 -18.81 -22.56
C ARG A 3 3.61 -18.61 -22.15
N ALA A 4 2.78 -18.03 -23.02
CA ALA A 4 1.35 -17.83 -22.75
C ALA A 4 0.57 -19.14 -22.51
N ARG A 5 0.88 -20.20 -23.28
CA ARG A 5 0.27 -21.53 -23.09
C ARG A 5 0.71 -22.23 -21.79
N GLN A 6 1.96 -22.01 -21.35
CA GLN A 6 2.44 -22.48 -20.05
C GLN A 6 1.77 -21.73 -18.89
N SER A 7 1.58 -20.40 -19.02
CA SER A 7 0.90 -19.58 -18.02
C SER A 7 -0.56 -20.01 -17.81
N LEU A 8 -1.30 -20.31 -18.88
CA LEU A 8 -2.71 -20.76 -18.77
C LEU A 8 -2.87 -22.05 -17.96
N ARG A 9 -1.97 -23.03 -18.14
CA ARG A 9 -1.97 -24.26 -17.33
C ARG A 9 -1.56 -24.02 -15.89
N ALA A 10 -0.69 -23.03 -15.64
CA ALA A 10 -0.32 -22.64 -14.29
C ALA A 10 -1.50 -21.98 -13.58
N PHE A 11 -2.22 -21.06 -14.23
CA PHE A 11 -3.40 -20.40 -13.66
C PHE A 11 -4.58 -21.34 -13.40
N ALA A 12 -4.68 -22.45 -14.13
CA ALA A 12 -5.69 -23.49 -13.90
C ALA A 12 -5.47 -24.29 -12.59
N ARG A 13 -4.34 -24.08 -11.89
CA ARG A 13 -4.02 -24.72 -10.61
C ARG A 13 -4.16 -23.71 -9.48
N TYR A 14 -4.44 -24.20 -8.27
CA TYR A 14 -4.43 -23.36 -7.07
C TYR A 14 -3.07 -22.66 -6.95
N GLN A 15 -3.09 -21.34 -6.80
CA GLN A 15 -1.88 -20.53 -6.68
C GLN A 15 -1.49 -20.36 -5.21
N PRO A 16 -0.19 -20.16 -4.92
CA PRO A 16 0.22 -19.71 -3.60
C PRO A 16 -0.54 -18.45 -3.18
N PRO A 17 -0.85 -18.25 -1.88
CA PRO A 17 -1.60 -17.07 -1.41
C PRO A 17 -0.95 -15.73 -1.79
N ALA A 18 0.38 -15.69 -1.89
CA ALA A 18 1.13 -14.50 -2.32
C ALA A 18 1.01 -14.20 -3.83
N GLY A 19 0.44 -15.11 -4.62
CA GLY A 19 0.22 -14.97 -6.06
C GLY A 19 1.24 -15.70 -6.93
N PHE A 20 1.06 -15.57 -8.24
CA PHE A 20 1.85 -16.26 -9.27
C PHE A 20 3.31 -15.80 -9.25
N TYR A 21 4.23 -16.72 -8.96
CA TYR A 21 5.64 -16.40 -8.73
C TYR A 21 6.34 -15.69 -9.91
N PRO A 22 6.18 -16.12 -11.18
CA PRO A 22 6.78 -15.41 -12.32
C PRO A 22 6.30 -13.95 -12.49
N LEU A 23 5.08 -13.63 -12.03
CA LEU A 23 4.62 -12.23 -12.00
C LEU A 23 5.37 -11.44 -10.92
N ARG A 24 5.60 -12.03 -9.74
CA ARG A 24 6.36 -11.42 -8.66
C ARG A 24 7.80 -11.15 -9.06
N GLU A 25 8.44 -12.06 -9.80
CA GLU A 25 9.77 -11.85 -10.40
C GLU A 25 9.80 -10.66 -11.35
N ALA A 26 8.84 -10.59 -12.27
CA ALA A 26 8.74 -9.48 -13.22
C ALA A 26 8.50 -8.14 -12.50
N ILE A 27 7.65 -8.12 -11.46
CA ILE A 27 7.39 -6.93 -10.66
C ILE A 27 8.66 -6.50 -9.91
N ALA A 28 9.35 -7.41 -9.20
CA ALA A 28 10.58 -7.10 -8.46
C ALA A 28 11.63 -6.44 -9.37
N ALA A 29 11.86 -7.02 -10.56
CA ALA A 29 12.76 -6.44 -11.54
C ALA A 29 12.30 -5.04 -12.01
N GLN A 30 11.01 -4.89 -12.32
CA GLN A 30 10.46 -3.63 -12.83
C GLN A 30 10.50 -2.50 -11.79
N ILE A 31 10.11 -2.76 -10.54
CA ILE A 31 10.08 -1.72 -9.49
C ILE A 31 11.48 -1.39 -8.97
N GLY A 32 12.43 -2.31 -9.07
CA GLY A 32 13.84 -2.03 -8.85
C GLY A 32 14.38 -1.00 -9.83
N ILE A 33 14.06 -1.16 -11.13
CA ILE A 33 14.49 -0.23 -12.19
C ILE A 33 13.72 1.11 -12.11
N THR A 34 12.39 1.06 -12.01
CA THR A 34 11.54 2.25 -12.16
C THR A 34 11.34 3.05 -10.89
N ARG A 35 11.53 2.44 -9.71
CA ARG A 35 11.28 3.07 -8.41
C ARG A 35 12.40 2.88 -7.39
N GLY A 36 13.52 2.27 -7.76
CA GLY A 36 14.66 2.03 -6.86
C GLY A 36 14.34 1.09 -5.68
N VAL A 37 13.23 0.34 -5.74
CA VAL A 37 12.81 -0.54 -4.66
C VAL A 37 13.68 -1.80 -4.65
N ARG A 38 14.42 -2.02 -3.56
CA ARG A 38 15.20 -3.25 -3.36
C ARG A 38 14.34 -4.29 -2.66
N CYS A 39 13.87 -5.29 -3.42
CA CYS A 39 13.12 -6.42 -2.87
C CYS A 39 13.37 -7.69 -3.69
N VAL A 40 13.11 -8.84 -3.08
CA VAL A 40 13.08 -10.14 -3.74
C VAL A 40 11.62 -10.58 -4.01
N PRO A 41 11.36 -11.45 -4.99
CA PRO A 41 10.00 -11.88 -5.34
C PRO A 41 9.19 -12.37 -4.12
N GLU A 42 9.83 -13.03 -3.16
CA GLU A 42 9.26 -13.56 -1.92
C GLU A 42 8.62 -12.49 -1.03
N GLN A 43 9.04 -11.22 -1.18
CA GLN A 43 8.53 -10.08 -0.42
C GLN A 43 7.34 -9.38 -1.10
N ILE A 44 6.95 -9.81 -2.30
CA ILE A 44 5.83 -9.24 -3.06
C ILE A 44 4.58 -10.09 -2.82
N ILE A 45 3.44 -9.44 -2.54
CA ILE A 45 2.12 -10.08 -2.48
C ILE A 45 1.25 -9.48 -3.58
N ILE A 46 0.65 -10.32 -4.42
CA ILE A 46 -0.29 -9.88 -5.45
C ILE A 46 -1.67 -9.66 -4.83
N THR A 47 -2.24 -8.47 -5.04
CA THR A 47 -3.57 -8.10 -4.54
C THR A 47 -4.54 -7.80 -5.68
N ALA A 48 -5.84 -7.79 -5.38
CA ALA A 48 -6.90 -7.36 -6.30
C ALA A 48 -6.96 -5.82 -6.41
N GLY A 49 -5.82 -5.18 -6.70
CA GLY A 49 -5.67 -3.72 -6.79
C GLY A 49 -5.37 -3.02 -5.46
N SER A 50 -5.33 -1.69 -5.52
CA SER A 50 -4.87 -0.83 -4.42
C SER A 50 -5.74 -0.95 -3.16
N GLN A 51 -7.06 -1.07 -3.30
CA GLN A 51 -7.95 -1.16 -2.15
C GLN A 51 -7.72 -2.44 -1.34
N GLY A 52 -7.50 -3.58 -2.02
CA GLY A 52 -7.13 -4.83 -1.35
C GLY A 52 -5.75 -4.76 -0.71
N ALA A 53 -4.81 -4.01 -1.30
CA ALA A 53 -3.51 -3.76 -0.69
C ALA A 53 -3.62 -2.92 0.59
N PHE A 54 -4.45 -1.87 0.58
CA PHE A 54 -4.70 -1.05 1.78
C PHE A 54 -5.38 -1.85 2.90
N ASP A 55 -6.39 -2.66 2.58
CA ASP A 55 -7.07 -3.49 3.59
C ASP A 55 -6.10 -4.52 4.21
N LEU A 56 -5.32 -5.23 3.39
CA LEU A 56 -4.31 -6.17 3.86
C LEU A 56 -3.27 -5.48 4.75
N ALA A 57 -2.73 -4.34 4.31
CA ALA A 57 -1.75 -3.59 5.06
C ALA A 57 -2.32 -3.09 6.40
N ALA A 58 -3.52 -2.51 6.39
CA ALA A 58 -4.15 -1.98 7.59
C ALA A 58 -4.39 -3.09 8.63
N ARG A 59 -4.98 -4.22 8.23
CA ARG A 59 -5.24 -5.35 9.15
C ARG A 59 -3.99 -6.04 9.67
N THR A 60 -2.88 -5.95 8.93
CA THR A 60 -1.62 -6.60 9.32
C THR A 60 -0.77 -5.70 10.22
N LEU A 61 -0.81 -4.39 9.99
CA LEU A 61 0.11 -3.43 10.61
C LEU A 61 -0.50 -2.66 11.79
N LEU A 62 -1.83 -2.69 11.95
CA LEU A 62 -2.55 -1.93 12.96
C LEU A 62 -3.33 -2.82 13.92
N ASN A 63 -3.33 -2.41 15.19
CA ASN A 63 -4.35 -2.77 16.15
C ASN A 63 -5.46 -1.72 16.17
N ALA A 64 -6.68 -2.12 16.55
CA ALA A 64 -7.78 -1.18 16.73
C ALA A 64 -7.41 -0.10 17.76
N GLY A 65 -7.71 1.16 17.45
CA GLY A 65 -7.39 2.33 18.27
C GLY A 65 -6.01 2.94 18.01
N GLU A 66 -5.11 2.26 17.30
CA GLU A 66 -3.81 2.82 16.93
C GLU A 66 -3.96 4.01 15.97
N ALA A 67 -3.11 5.01 16.17
CA ALA A 67 -3.20 6.25 15.44
C ALA A 67 -2.48 6.18 14.09
N VAL A 68 -3.07 6.82 13.08
CA VAL A 68 -2.50 6.89 11.73
C VAL A 68 -2.57 8.32 11.23
N TRP A 69 -1.44 8.87 10.81
CA TRP A 69 -1.43 10.15 10.09
C TRP A 69 -2.07 9.97 8.72
N MET A 70 -3.03 10.82 8.42
CA MET A 70 -3.72 10.86 7.14
C MET A 70 -3.66 12.27 6.58
N GLU A 71 -3.32 12.39 5.30
CA GLU A 71 -3.43 13.65 4.58
C GLU A 71 -4.82 14.29 4.76
N ASN A 72 -4.89 15.62 4.70
CA ASN A 72 -6.14 16.36 4.70
C ASN A 72 -6.02 17.50 3.69
N PRO A 73 -6.63 17.40 2.49
CA PRO A 73 -7.54 16.34 2.02
C PRO A 73 -6.84 14.99 1.74
N CYS A 74 -7.59 13.88 1.61
CA CYS A 74 -7.02 12.54 1.39
C CYS A 74 -7.75 11.65 0.37
N TYR A 75 -7.06 10.59 -0.06
CA TYR A 75 -7.63 9.47 -0.82
C TYR A 75 -8.62 8.62 0.00
N PHE A 76 -9.87 8.59 -0.45
CA PHE A 76 -10.97 7.91 0.25
C PHE A 76 -10.80 6.39 0.37
N GLY A 77 -10.13 5.74 -0.59
CA GLY A 77 -9.91 4.29 -0.54
C GLY A 77 -9.07 3.89 0.68
N ALA A 78 -7.92 4.54 0.85
CA ALA A 78 -7.06 4.36 2.02
C ALA A 78 -7.79 4.70 3.32
N ARG A 79 -8.55 5.80 3.35
CA ARG A 79 -9.35 6.21 4.51
C ARG A 79 -10.32 5.10 4.95
N GLY A 80 -11.03 4.51 3.98
CA GLY A 80 -11.97 3.43 4.22
C GLY A 80 -11.31 2.19 4.83
N ALA A 81 -10.17 1.75 4.27
CA ALA A 81 -9.44 0.59 4.77
C ALA A 81 -8.92 0.80 6.21
N LEU A 82 -8.37 1.97 6.51
CA LEU A 82 -7.86 2.30 7.84
C LEU A 82 -8.99 2.36 8.88
N LEU A 83 -10.12 2.98 8.56
CA LEU A 83 -11.29 3.00 9.44
C LEU A 83 -11.85 1.59 9.67
N ALA A 84 -11.90 0.76 8.63
CA ALA A 84 -12.35 -0.64 8.73
C ALA A 84 -11.44 -1.49 9.63
N ALA A 85 -10.15 -1.15 9.73
CA ALA A 85 -9.20 -1.76 10.67
C ALA A 85 -9.30 -1.16 12.10
N GLY A 86 -10.20 -0.20 12.34
CA GLY A 86 -10.37 0.45 13.64
C GLY A 86 -9.33 1.53 13.95
N ALA A 87 -8.63 2.05 12.95
CA ALA A 87 -7.60 3.07 13.15
C ALA A 87 -8.19 4.40 13.65
N ARG A 88 -7.46 5.07 14.54
CA ARG A 88 -7.72 6.46 14.93
C ARG A 88 -7.02 7.40 13.94
N LEU A 89 -7.77 7.95 12.99
CA LEU A 89 -7.21 8.84 11.98
C LEU A 89 -6.84 10.21 12.58
N VAL A 90 -5.60 10.61 12.35
CA VAL A 90 -5.08 11.93 12.71
C VAL A 90 -4.91 12.72 11.41
N PRO A 91 -5.81 13.68 11.13
CA PRO A 91 -5.68 14.49 9.92
C PRO A 91 -4.42 15.35 10.02
N VAL A 92 -3.65 15.44 8.94
CA VAL A 92 -2.44 16.24 8.82
C VAL A 92 -2.56 17.05 7.52
N PRO A 93 -2.40 18.38 7.56
CA PRO A 93 -2.54 19.21 6.38
C PRO A 93 -1.46 18.87 5.35
N VAL A 94 -1.77 19.21 4.11
CA VAL A 94 -0.85 19.10 2.96
C VAL A 94 -0.59 20.52 2.46
N ASP A 95 0.66 20.84 2.14
CA ASP A 95 1.08 22.07 1.47
C ASP A 95 1.67 21.76 0.07
N GLU A 96 2.29 22.74 -0.57
CA GLU A 96 2.90 22.59 -1.90
C GLU A 96 4.02 21.54 -1.95
N GLN A 97 4.56 21.12 -0.80
CA GLN A 97 5.58 20.09 -0.66
C GLN A 97 5.02 18.75 -0.15
N GLY A 98 3.70 18.65 0.05
CA GLY A 98 3.02 17.46 0.51
C GLY A 98 2.65 17.51 2.00
N LEU A 99 2.65 16.35 2.66
CA LEU A 99 2.24 16.21 4.05
C LEU A 99 3.11 17.07 5.00
N VAL A 100 2.49 17.95 5.81
CA VAL A 100 3.19 18.78 6.79
C VAL A 100 3.58 17.95 8.03
N VAL A 101 4.73 17.28 7.95
CA VAL A 101 5.23 16.32 8.96
C VAL A 101 5.27 16.90 10.37
N GLU A 102 5.71 18.15 10.53
CA GLU A 102 5.78 18.81 11.84
C GLU A 102 4.41 18.97 12.49
N THR A 103 3.35 19.13 11.69
CA THR A 103 1.98 19.12 12.22
C THR A 103 1.57 17.73 12.70
N GLY A 104 1.93 16.68 11.96
CA GLY A 104 1.72 15.29 12.38
C GLY A 104 2.42 14.98 13.71
N ARG A 105 3.71 15.33 13.82
CA ARG A 105 4.52 15.14 15.03
C ARG A 105 3.95 15.87 16.24
N LYS A 106 3.43 17.10 16.06
CA LYS A 106 2.79 17.86 17.15
C LYS A 106 1.43 17.28 17.57
N ARG A 107 0.65 16.77 16.62
CA ARG A 107 -0.71 16.25 16.89
C ARG A 107 -0.70 14.86 17.51
N CYS A 108 0.21 13.99 17.05
CA CYS A 108 0.22 12.58 17.43
C CYS A 108 1.61 11.98 17.11
N PRO A 109 2.64 12.26 17.93
CA PRO A 109 3.99 11.72 17.72
C PRO A 109 4.04 10.18 17.84
N GLU A 110 3.04 9.57 18.47
CA GLU A 110 2.91 8.13 18.69
C GLU A 110 2.20 7.38 17.55
N ALA A 111 1.86 8.06 16.43
CA ALA A 111 1.19 7.43 15.30
C ALA A 111 2.00 6.24 14.75
N ARG A 112 1.30 5.13 14.52
CA ARG A 112 1.89 3.87 14.08
C ARG A 112 2.22 3.86 12.60
N LEU A 113 1.41 4.55 11.79
CA LEU A 113 1.56 4.62 10.33
C LEU A 113 1.28 6.04 9.81
N VAL A 114 1.72 6.28 8.59
CA VAL A 114 1.35 7.43 7.76
C VAL A 114 0.81 6.94 6.42
N SER A 115 -0.32 7.49 5.99
CA SER A 115 -0.88 7.29 4.64
C SER A 115 -0.71 8.57 3.85
N THR A 116 0.11 8.51 2.79
CA THR A 116 0.42 9.66 1.92
C THR A 116 0.35 9.27 0.44
N THR A 117 0.09 10.27 -0.40
CA THR A 117 0.13 10.18 -1.86
C THR A 117 1.26 11.05 -2.43
N PRO A 118 2.54 10.71 -2.20
CA PRO A 118 3.66 11.64 -2.28
C PRO A 118 4.09 12.00 -3.71
N SER A 119 3.74 11.18 -4.72
CA SER A 119 4.09 11.46 -6.12
C SER A 119 3.04 12.30 -6.84
N HIS A 120 1.76 12.06 -6.52
CA HIS A 120 0.61 12.77 -7.04
C HIS A 120 -0.40 12.80 -5.91
N GLN A 121 -0.40 13.89 -5.15
CA GLN A 121 -1.34 14.02 -4.05
C GLN A 121 -2.76 13.86 -4.61
N PHE A 122 -3.60 13.11 -3.91
CA PHE A 122 -5.00 13.01 -4.26
C PHE A 122 -5.85 13.56 -3.12
N PRO A 123 -6.80 14.50 -3.38
CA PRO A 123 -7.36 14.89 -4.68
C PRO A 123 -6.80 16.17 -5.34
N THR A 124 -5.66 16.74 -4.90
CA THR A 124 -5.17 18.04 -5.39
C THR A 124 -4.43 17.98 -6.71
#